data_AF-A0A829QMV5-F1
#
_entry.id   AF-A0A829QMV5-F1
#
_cell.length_a   1.000
_cell.length_b   1.000
_cell.length_c   1.000
_cell.angle_alpha   90.00
_cell.angle_beta   90.00
_cell.angle_gamma   90.00
#
_symmetry.space_group_name_H-M   'P 1'
#
loop_
_entity.id
_entity.type
_entity.pdbx_description
1 polymer ?
#
loop_
_entity_poly.entity_id
_entity_poly.type
_entity_poly.pdbx_seq_one_letter_code
_entity_poly.pdbx_strand_id
1 'polypeptide(L)'
;MRAPGISQGNLGLRDQIAALEWVRENIAEFGGDPQVVTVAGQSAGAHAVVAMLSIPATRGLFRRVILHSAPLGLAYQAVADAERVGEVVLRHLAVPIGQASVEEILRAQGAAASELAASGVPFAPPFLPIAGVDPWPSEGAAEPWDGVGDLDVMLGNTTDEFAAFLGRRTGPEFIDGFFDSATTRFADKLAVAGARVFRFRVGELDPGAPLGACHCIDLPLLFGDEAAWRNAPMLSPPGAAAAIQLGTSMRADWAAFARSGVPESERWSVHRPGQAAFAQLP
;
A
#
# COMPACT_ATOMS: atom_id res chain seq x y z
N MET A 1 8.36 10.51 10.73
CA MET A 1 9.44 11.47 11.00
C MET A 1 10.45 10.84 11.95
N ARG A 2 11.75 11.02 11.68
CA ARG A 2 12.82 10.71 12.64
C ARG A 2 13.50 12.01 13.04
N ALA A 3 13.77 12.17 14.33
CA ALA A 3 14.49 13.31 14.89
C ALA A 3 15.19 12.85 16.17
N PRO A 4 16.53 12.77 16.21
CA PRO A 4 17.26 12.26 17.37
C PRO A 4 16.85 12.97 18.68
N GLY A 5 16.57 12.20 19.72
CA GLY A 5 16.10 12.71 21.01
C GLY A 5 14.62 13.13 21.07
N ILE A 6 13.91 13.13 19.94
CA ILE A 6 12.49 13.56 19.84
C ILE A 6 11.61 12.42 19.30
N SER A 7 11.96 11.83 18.16
CA SER A 7 11.22 10.76 17.51
C SER A 7 12.18 9.73 16.95
N GLN A 8 12.02 8.46 17.37
CA GLN A 8 12.85 7.36 16.90
C GLN A 8 12.60 7.01 15.42
N GLY A 9 11.43 7.38 14.86
CA GLY A 9 11.02 6.94 13.52
C GLY A 9 10.08 5.73 13.56
N ASN A 10 9.45 5.42 12.42
CA ASN A 10 8.57 4.26 12.24
C ASN A 10 7.39 4.09 13.21
N LEU A 11 6.96 5.14 13.91
CA LEU A 11 5.82 5.05 14.84
C LEU A 11 4.54 4.55 14.16
N GLY A 12 4.24 5.01 12.95
CA GLY A 12 3.08 4.51 12.20
C GLY A 12 3.17 3.03 11.82
N LEU A 13 4.37 2.48 11.60
CA LEU A 13 4.55 1.03 11.42
C LEU A 13 4.31 0.29 12.73
N ARG A 14 4.77 0.83 13.86
CA ARG A 14 4.50 0.23 15.18
C ARG A 14 3.02 0.19 15.50
N ASP A 15 2.30 1.26 15.19
CA ASP A 15 0.85 1.34 15.42
C ASP A 15 0.13 0.23 14.64
N GLN A 16 0.55 0.00 13.38
CA GLN A 16 -0.01 -1.06 12.56
C GLN A 16 0.35 -2.46 13.09
N ILE A 17 1.60 -2.67 13.53
CA ILE A 17 2.03 -3.94 14.13
C ILE A 17 1.26 -4.22 15.43
N ALA A 18 1.13 -3.22 16.31
CA ALA A 18 0.35 -3.33 17.54
C ALA A 18 -1.13 -3.64 17.25
N ALA A 19 -1.71 -3.06 16.20
CA ALA A 19 -3.06 -3.41 15.77
C ALA A 19 -3.16 -4.86 15.29
N LEU A 20 -2.16 -5.37 14.57
CA LEU A 20 -2.13 -6.77 14.13
C LEU A 20 -1.92 -7.75 15.29
N GLU A 21 -1.08 -7.40 16.26
CA GLU A 21 -0.93 -8.15 17.52
C GLU A 21 -2.26 -8.21 18.26
N TRP A 22 -2.95 -7.08 18.39
CA TRP A 22 -4.29 -7.03 18.99
C TRP A 22 -5.29 -7.91 18.23
N VAL A 23 -5.33 -7.85 16.91
CA VAL A 23 -6.21 -8.71 16.09
C VAL A 23 -5.89 -10.18 16.36
N ARG A 24 -4.62 -10.58 16.35
CA ARG A 24 -4.21 -11.96 16.61
C ARG A 24 -4.63 -12.44 18.00
N GLU A 25 -4.58 -11.57 19.00
CA GLU A 25 -4.96 -11.90 20.37
C GLU A 25 -6.48 -11.95 20.58
N ASN A 26 -7.25 -11.13 19.86
CA ASN A 26 -8.65 -10.87 20.21
C ASN A 26 -9.67 -11.35 19.17
N ILE A 27 -9.28 -11.57 17.90
CA ILE A 27 -10.26 -11.80 16.82
C ILE A 27 -11.10 -13.07 17.00
N ALA A 28 -10.61 -14.05 17.77
CA ALA A 28 -11.37 -15.25 18.12
C ALA A 28 -12.67 -14.93 18.88
N GLU A 29 -12.68 -13.89 19.71
CA GLU A 29 -13.87 -13.44 20.45
C GLU A 29 -14.94 -12.85 19.52
N PHE A 30 -14.55 -12.41 18.33
CA PHE A 30 -15.43 -11.90 17.29
C PHE A 30 -15.81 -12.98 16.25
N GLY A 31 -15.43 -14.25 16.50
CA GLY A 31 -15.70 -15.37 15.60
C GLY A 31 -14.73 -15.48 14.42
N GLY A 32 -13.62 -14.73 14.43
CA GLY A 32 -12.55 -14.90 13.46
C GLY A 32 -11.54 -15.97 13.88
N ASP A 33 -10.62 -16.31 12.98
CA ASP A 33 -9.53 -17.24 13.25
C ASP A 33 -8.18 -16.50 13.19
N PRO A 34 -7.45 -16.40 14.32
CA PRO A 34 -6.17 -15.67 14.38
C PRO A 34 -5.05 -16.32 13.56
N GLN A 35 -5.21 -17.57 13.10
CA GLN A 35 -4.21 -18.27 12.29
C GLN A 35 -4.31 -17.97 10.78
N VAL A 36 -5.42 -17.35 10.33
CA VAL A 36 -5.68 -17.11 8.91
C VAL A 36 -6.02 -15.64 8.60
N VAL A 37 -5.45 -14.72 9.38
CA VAL A 37 -5.58 -13.28 9.18
C VAL A 37 -5.07 -12.87 7.80
N THR A 38 -5.87 -12.06 7.09
CA THR A 38 -5.55 -11.47 5.79
C THR A 38 -5.38 -9.96 5.95
N VAL A 39 -4.22 -9.43 5.56
CA VAL A 39 -3.95 -7.98 5.60
C VAL A 39 -4.06 -7.43 4.19
N ALA A 40 -4.97 -6.49 3.98
CA ALA A 40 -5.12 -5.78 2.72
C ALA A 40 -4.65 -4.33 2.88
N GLY A 41 -3.76 -3.90 1.99
CA GLY A 41 -3.27 -2.53 1.94
C GLY A 41 -3.46 -1.94 0.54
N GLN A 42 -3.66 -0.63 0.48
CA GLN A 42 -3.67 0.16 -0.75
C GLN A 42 -2.58 1.23 -0.68
N SER A 43 -1.85 1.48 -1.77
CA SER A 43 -0.82 2.53 -1.84
C SER A 43 0.22 2.44 -0.73
N ALA A 44 0.39 3.51 0.06
CA ALA A 44 1.23 3.55 1.25
C ALA A 44 0.89 2.45 2.27
N GLY A 45 -0.37 2.03 2.38
CA GLY A 45 -0.77 0.90 3.22
C GLY A 45 -0.22 -0.43 2.67
N ALA A 46 -0.30 -0.64 1.35
CA ALA A 46 0.30 -1.81 0.71
C ALA A 46 1.83 -1.79 0.85
N HIS A 47 2.45 -0.61 0.72
CA HIS A 47 3.88 -0.42 0.93
C HIS A 47 4.30 -0.73 2.37
N ALA A 48 3.48 -0.36 3.36
CA ALA A 48 3.72 -0.70 4.75
C ALA A 48 3.61 -2.22 5.01
N VAL A 49 2.66 -2.92 4.37
CA VAL A 49 2.60 -4.39 4.43
C VAL A 49 3.87 -5.02 3.84
N VAL A 50 4.38 -4.50 2.72
CA VAL A 50 5.64 -4.96 2.13
C VAL A 50 6.81 -4.74 3.10
N ALA A 51 6.85 -3.60 3.81
CA ALA A 51 7.84 -3.36 4.85
C ALA A 51 7.75 -4.40 5.97
N MET A 52 6.53 -4.72 6.41
CA MET A 52 6.30 -5.72 7.45
C MET A 52 6.81 -7.11 7.08
N LEU A 53 6.85 -7.50 5.80
CA LEU A 53 7.45 -8.78 5.39
C LEU A 53 8.94 -8.91 5.77
N SER A 54 9.63 -7.78 5.99
CA SER A 54 11.04 -7.72 6.39
C SER A 54 11.24 -7.49 7.90
N ILE A 55 10.15 -7.42 8.68
CA ILE A 55 10.20 -7.13 10.12
C ILE A 55 9.98 -8.43 10.89
N PRO A 56 10.96 -8.94 11.66
CA PRO A 56 10.82 -10.22 12.36
C PRO A 56 9.60 -10.31 13.30
N ALA A 57 9.22 -9.20 13.94
CA ALA A 57 8.09 -9.14 14.86
C ALA A 57 6.72 -9.36 14.19
N THR A 58 6.61 -9.24 12.87
CA THR A 58 5.35 -9.44 12.15
C THR A 58 5.12 -10.88 11.70
N ARG A 59 6.14 -11.73 11.86
CA ARG A 59 6.08 -13.14 11.44
C ARG A 59 4.94 -13.84 12.18
N GLY A 60 4.02 -14.42 11.42
CA GLY A 60 2.85 -15.12 11.95
C GLY A 60 1.73 -14.21 12.47
N LEU A 61 1.81 -12.89 12.26
CA LEU A 61 0.67 -11.99 12.52
C LEU A 61 -0.37 -12.06 11.40
N PHE A 62 0.01 -12.49 10.20
CA PHE A 62 -0.88 -12.70 9.08
C PHE A 62 -0.42 -13.86 8.21
N ARG A 63 -1.38 -14.51 7.56
CA ARG A 63 -1.17 -15.65 6.67
C ARG A 63 -1.33 -15.28 5.20
N ARG A 64 -2.00 -14.16 4.91
CA ARG A 64 -2.32 -13.70 3.57
C ARG A 64 -2.19 -12.20 3.47
N VAL A 65 -1.79 -11.72 2.30
CA VAL A 65 -1.73 -10.29 2.00
C VAL A 65 -2.37 -9.96 0.66
N ILE A 66 -3.01 -8.80 0.61
CA ILE A 66 -3.55 -8.21 -0.61
C ILE A 66 -2.91 -6.82 -0.77
N LEU A 67 -2.17 -6.64 -1.86
CA LEU A 67 -1.41 -5.43 -2.14
C LEU A 67 -1.98 -4.70 -3.35
N HIS A 68 -2.78 -3.67 -3.09
CA HIS A 68 -3.34 -2.81 -4.12
C HIS A 68 -2.42 -1.63 -4.39
N SER A 69 -1.91 -1.52 -5.62
CA SER A 69 -1.10 -0.39 -6.07
C SER A 69 0.03 -0.05 -5.09
N ALA A 70 0.75 -1.07 -4.61
CA ALA A 70 1.97 -0.85 -3.84
C ALA A 70 3.01 -0.15 -4.76
N PRO A 71 3.56 1.02 -4.39
CA PRO A 71 4.55 1.73 -5.17
C PRO A 71 5.92 1.03 -5.04
N LEU A 72 6.04 -0.19 -5.55
CA LEU A 72 7.20 -1.07 -5.36
C LEU A 72 8.49 -0.56 -6.01
N GLY A 73 8.40 0.45 -6.88
CA GLY A 73 9.56 1.19 -7.39
C GLY A 73 10.02 2.36 -6.51
N LEU A 74 9.24 2.72 -5.48
CA LEU A 74 9.61 3.73 -4.50
C LEU A 74 10.42 3.09 -3.38
N ALA A 75 11.66 3.53 -3.21
CA ALA A 75 12.50 3.07 -2.11
C ALA A 75 11.97 3.55 -0.74
N TYR A 76 12.24 2.77 0.30
CA TYR A 76 12.07 3.20 1.68
C TYR A 76 13.08 4.30 2.05
N GLN A 77 12.76 5.06 3.09
CA GLN A 77 13.57 6.21 3.48
C GLN A 77 14.88 5.76 4.12
N ALA A 78 15.98 6.37 3.70
CA ALA A 78 17.25 6.27 4.44
C ALA A 78 17.15 7.05 5.75
N VAL A 79 17.90 6.63 6.76
CA VAL A 79 17.93 7.28 8.08
C VAL A 79 18.26 8.77 7.96
N ALA A 80 19.29 9.13 7.19
CA ALA A 80 19.72 10.51 6.99
C ALA A 80 18.62 11.37 6.33
N ASP A 81 17.90 10.83 5.35
CA ASP A 81 16.78 11.55 4.73
C ASP A 81 15.62 11.74 5.71
N ALA A 82 15.33 10.73 6.53
CA ALA A 82 14.27 10.82 7.54
C ALA A 82 14.60 11.85 8.64
N GLU A 83 15.87 11.98 9.01
CA GLU A 83 16.38 12.98 9.93
C GLU A 83 16.31 14.39 9.32
N ARG A 84 16.73 14.55 8.07
CA ARG A 84 16.57 15.82 7.33
C ARG A 84 15.11 16.26 7.26
N VAL A 85 14.19 15.33 6.99
CA VAL A 85 12.74 15.64 7.03
C VAL A 85 12.30 16.07 8.42
N GLY A 86 12.80 15.41 9.48
CA GLY A 86 12.53 15.82 10.86
C GLY A 86 13.05 17.21 11.19
N GLU A 87 14.25 17.56 10.73
CA GLU A 87 14.81 18.91 10.88
C GLU A 87 13.91 19.96 10.22
N VAL A 88 13.43 19.71 8.98
CA VAL A 88 12.51 20.62 8.30
C VAL A 88 11.22 20.81 9.11
N VAL A 89 10.61 19.72 9.62
CA VAL A 89 9.42 19.82 10.48
C VAL A 89 9.70 20.68 11.72
N LEU A 90 10.82 20.46 12.41
CA LEU A 90 11.17 21.20 13.61
C LEU A 90 11.43 22.68 13.33
N ARG A 91 11.98 23.04 12.15
CA ARG A 91 12.15 24.45 11.73
C ARG A 91 10.83 25.20 11.55
N HIS A 92 9.74 24.48 11.23
CA HIS A 92 8.40 25.07 11.08
C HIS A 92 7.67 25.29 12.41
N LEU A 93 8.24 24.86 13.54
CA LEU A 93 7.67 25.10 14.87
C LEU A 93 8.20 26.39 15.48
N ALA A 94 7.30 27.19 16.05
CA ALA A 94 7.64 28.41 16.76
C ALA A 94 8.15 28.16 18.20
N VAL A 95 7.88 26.97 18.74
CA VAL A 95 8.25 26.54 20.10
C VAL A 95 8.89 25.15 20.05
N PRO A 96 9.66 24.72 21.07
CA PRO A 96 10.12 23.35 21.17
C PRO A 96 8.96 22.36 21.07
N ILE A 97 9.14 21.26 20.33
CA ILE A 97 8.05 20.32 20.01
C ILE A 97 7.32 19.76 21.24
N GLY A 98 8.02 19.57 22.37
CA GLY A 98 7.40 19.13 23.63
C GLY A 98 6.47 20.16 24.29
N GLN A 99 6.45 21.39 23.78
CA GLN A 99 5.55 22.47 24.21
C GLN A 99 4.52 22.82 23.13
N ALA A 100 4.67 22.28 21.91
CA ALA A 100 3.75 22.52 20.82
C ALA A 100 2.46 21.70 21.01
N SER A 101 1.33 22.29 20.63
CA SER A 101 0.07 21.57 20.49
C SER A 101 0.11 20.60 19.31
N VAL A 102 -0.78 19.61 19.32
CA VAL A 102 -0.96 18.67 18.19
C VAL A 102 -1.24 19.42 16.89
N GLU A 103 -2.05 20.48 16.95
CA GLU A 103 -2.38 21.30 15.77
C GLU A 103 -1.16 22.01 15.19
N GLU A 104 -0.28 22.55 16.05
CA GLU A 104 0.98 23.17 15.61
C GLU A 104 1.92 22.16 14.97
N ILE A 105 2.01 20.94 15.54
CA ILE A 105 2.81 19.86 14.96
C ILE A 105 2.28 19.44 13.59
N LEU A 106 0.96 19.26 13.46
CA LEU A 106 0.33 18.91 12.17
C LEU A 106 0.52 20.02 11.13
N ARG A 107 0.39 21.28 11.53
CA ARG A 107 0.66 22.44 10.66
C ARG A 107 2.12 22.46 10.19
N ALA A 108 3.07 22.24 11.10
CA ALA A 108 4.48 22.17 10.78
C ALA A 108 4.82 21.00 9.84
N GLN A 109 4.18 19.83 10.03
CA GLN A 109 4.30 18.70 9.11
C GLN A 109 3.79 19.03 7.70
N GLY A 110 2.64 19.69 7.60
CA GLY A 110 2.08 20.13 6.31
C GLY A 110 2.97 21.15 5.59
N ALA A 111 3.53 22.11 6.34
CA ALA A 111 4.47 23.09 5.81
C ALA A 111 5.77 22.44 5.32
N ALA A 112 6.34 21.51 6.12
CA ALA A 112 7.50 20.74 5.72
C ALA A 112 7.25 19.91 4.46
N ALA A 113 6.07 19.28 4.35
CA ALA A 113 5.71 18.51 3.17
C ALA A 113 5.65 19.38 1.91
N SER A 114 5.10 20.59 2.02
CA SER A 114 5.04 21.55 0.92
C SER A 114 6.43 22.06 0.50
N GLU A 115 7.29 22.38 1.47
CA GLU A 115 8.69 22.78 1.22
C GLU A 115 9.48 21.68 0.50
N LEU A 116 9.37 20.44 0.98
CA LEU A 116 10.06 19.30 0.41
C LEU A 116 9.55 18.95 -0.99
N ALA A 117 8.24 19.03 -1.22
CA ALA A 117 7.65 18.80 -2.54
C ALA A 117 8.12 19.83 -3.59
N ALA A 118 8.34 21.09 -3.19
CA ALA A 118 8.82 22.14 -4.09
C ALA A 118 10.28 21.94 -4.55
N SER A 119 11.08 21.17 -3.81
CA SER A 119 12.49 20.90 -4.09
C SER A 119 12.78 19.47 -4.56
N GLY A 120 11.76 18.61 -4.57
CA GLY A 120 11.87 17.18 -4.84
C GLY A 120 10.92 16.70 -5.93
N VAL A 121 10.55 15.42 -5.87
CA VAL A 121 9.55 14.82 -6.77
C VAL A 121 8.16 15.25 -6.26
N PRO A 122 7.35 16.02 -7.03
CA PRO A 122 6.17 16.73 -6.50
C PRO A 122 5.07 15.88 -5.84
N PHE A 123 5.07 14.57 -6.03
CA PHE A 123 4.09 13.63 -5.47
C PHE A 123 4.71 12.59 -4.51
N ALA A 124 6.03 12.60 -4.32
CA ALA A 124 6.67 11.66 -3.41
C ALA A 124 6.36 12.08 -1.96
N PRO A 125 5.79 11.20 -1.13
CA PRO A 125 5.50 11.53 0.25
C PRO A 125 6.82 11.76 1.01
N PRO A 126 6.95 12.84 1.80
CA PRO A 126 8.18 13.15 2.54
C PRO A 126 8.40 12.22 3.75
N PHE A 127 7.33 11.53 4.18
CA PHE A 127 7.36 10.57 5.28
C PHE A 127 7.13 9.17 4.73
N LEU A 128 8.15 8.34 4.79
CA LEU A 128 8.11 6.95 4.38
C LEU A 128 8.59 6.06 5.54
N PRO A 129 8.29 4.74 5.51
CA PRO A 129 8.95 3.81 6.41
C PRO A 129 10.47 3.89 6.24
N ILE A 130 11.19 3.77 7.35
CA ILE A 130 12.63 3.97 7.44
C ILE A 130 13.29 2.61 7.66
N ALA A 131 14.07 2.14 6.70
CA ALA A 131 14.83 0.90 6.87
C ALA A 131 16.00 1.13 7.86
N GLY A 132 16.36 0.12 8.65
CA GLY A 132 17.43 0.20 9.66
C GLY A 132 17.02 0.87 10.97
N VAL A 133 15.74 1.21 11.12
CA VAL A 133 15.17 1.81 12.33
C VAL A 133 14.06 0.91 12.88
N ASP A 134 14.18 0.55 14.15
CA ASP A 134 13.21 -0.23 14.94
C ASP A 134 11.75 0.21 14.65
N PRO A 135 10.85 -0.70 14.21
CA PRO A 135 10.92 -2.16 14.26
C PRO A 135 11.63 -2.84 13.08
N TRP A 136 12.20 -2.08 12.14
CA TRP A 136 12.88 -2.62 10.97
C TRP A 136 14.40 -2.65 11.18
N PRO A 137 15.02 -3.81 11.49
CA PRO A 137 16.43 -3.88 11.88
C PRO A 137 17.43 -3.70 10.72
N SER A 138 17.06 -3.99 9.47
CA SER A 138 17.98 -3.99 8.33
C SER A 138 17.99 -2.68 7.56
N GLU A 139 19.17 -2.15 7.24
CA GLU A 139 19.33 -1.07 6.25
C GLU A 139 19.02 -1.62 4.85
N GLY A 140 17.84 -1.30 4.33
CA GLY A 140 17.30 -1.81 3.07
C GLY A 140 16.31 -2.97 3.24
N ALA A 141 15.57 -3.27 2.17
CA ALA A 141 14.72 -4.46 2.05
C ALA A 141 15.60 -5.71 1.97
N ALA A 142 16.21 -6.08 3.09
CA ALA A 142 17.11 -7.22 3.18
C ALA A 142 16.27 -8.49 3.08
N GLU A 143 16.10 -8.95 1.85
CA GLU A 143 16.02 -10.37 1.55
C GLU A 143 17.17 -11.10 2.28
N PRO A 144 16.94 -12.29 2.85
CA PRO A 144 15.77 -13.13 2.65
C PRO A 144 14.61 -12.82 3.61
N TRP A 145 13.40 -12.85 3.06
CA TRP A 145 12.18 -12.80 3.86
C TRP A 145 11.92 -14.18 4.51
N ASP A 146 12.53 -14.46 5.66
CA ASP A 146 12.22 -15.71 6.37
C ASP A 146 10.72 -15.80 6.67
N GLY A 147 10.11 -16.95 6.35
CA GLY A 147 8.69 -17.21 6.58
C GLY A 147 7.74 -16.71 5.49
N VAL A 148 8.22 -16.04 4.44
CA VAL A 148 7.36 -15.59 3.33
C VAL A 148 6.91 -16.73 2.43
N GLY A 149 7.66 -17.84 2.38
CA GLY A 149 7.26 -19.03 1.62
C GLY A 149 5.89 -19.59 2.02
N ASP A 150 5.46 -19.33 3.26
CA ASP A 150 4.15 -19.74 3.76
C ASP A 150 3.06 -18.70 3.54
N LEU A 151 3.24 -17.67 2.72
CA LEU A 151 2.20 -16.65 2.47
C LEU A 151 1.40 -16.94 1.20
N ASP A 152 0.11 -16.58 1.26
CA ASP A 152 -0.69 -16.34 0.06
C ASP A 152 -0.70 -14.84 -0.24
N VAL A 153 -0.45 -14.47 -1.49
CA VAL A 153 -0.34 -13.06 -1.90
C VAL A 153 -1.23 -12.80 -3.11
N MET A 154 -2.09 -11.78 -3.01
CA MET A 154 -2.64 -11.08 -4.17
C MET A 154 -1.94 -9.73 -4.31
N LEU A 155 -1.49 -9.37 -5.51
CA LEU A 155 -0.96 -8.04 -5.77
C LEU A 155 -1.29 -7.55 -7.18
N GLY A 156 -1.48 -6.24 -7.31
CA GLY A 156 -1.83 -5.66 -8.59
C GLY A 156 -1.82 -4.14 -8.59
N ASN A 157 -2.06 -3.59 -9.77
CA ASN A 157 -2.00 -2.16 -10.07
C ASN A 157 -3.22 -1.78 -10.91
N THR A 158 -3.38 -0.48 -11.14
CA THR A 158 -4.30 0.05 -12.13
C THR A 158 -3.55 0.40 -13.42
N THR A 159 -4.24 0.71 -14.54
CA THR A 159 -3.56 1.09 -15.79
C THR A 159 -3.10 2.54 -15.82
N ASP A 160 -3.78 3.44 -15.12
CA ASP A 160 -3.53 4.89 -15.13
C ASP A 160 -3.09 5.42 -13.76
N GLU A 161 -2.25 4.66 -13.03
CA GLU A 161 -1.83 4.92 -11.63
C GLU A 161 -1.59 6.42 -11.33
N PHE A 162 -0.81 7.11 -12.14
CA PHE A 162 -0.47 8.51 -11.86
C PHE A 162 -1.54 9.54 -12.25
N ALA A 163 -2.65 9.14 -12.87
CA ALA A 163 -3.65 10.07 -13.36
C ALA A 163 -4.29 10.91 -12.24
N ALA A 164 -4.47 10.34 -11.05
CA ALA A 164 -4.99 11.08 -9.89
C ALA A 164 -4.02 12.16 -9.37
N PHE A 165 -2.73 12.04 -9.65
CA PHE A 165 -1.69 12.94 -9.13
C PHE A 165 -1.22 13.97 -10.16
N LEU A 166 -1.07 13.54 -11.42
CA LEU A 166 -0.42 14.31 -12.49
C LEU A 166 -1.33 14.46 -13.72
N GLY A 167 -2.58 14.00 -13.65
CA GLY A 167 -3.45 13.82 -14.81
C GLY A 167 -2.97 12.70 -15.73
N ARG A 168 -3.69 12.44 -16.82
CA ARG A 168 -3.30 11.43 -17.84
C ARG A 168 -2.09 11.85 -18.70
N ARG A 169 -1.15 12.63 -18.14
CA ARG A 169 0.03 13.18 -18.83
C ARG A 169 1.29 12.34 -18.62
N THR A 170 1.24 11.35 -17.73
CA THR A 170 2.39 10.49 -17.42
C THR A 170 2.60 9.44 -18.51
N GLY A 171 3.84 9.32 -18.98
CA GLY A 171 4.22 8.29 -19.94
C GLY A 171 4.29 6.89 -19.29
N PRO A 172 4.18 5.82 -20.11
CA PRO A 172 4.16 4.44 -19.63
C PRO A 172 5.45 4.03 -18.89
N GLU A 173 6.62 4.55 -19.30
CA GLU A 173 7.92 4.34 -18.63
C GLU A 173 7.89 4.74 -17.15
N PHE A 174 7.14 5.81 -16.83
CA PHE A 174 7.05 6.34 -15.48
C PHE A 174 6.16 5.46 -14.58
N ILE A 175 5.03 5.01 -15.14
CA ILE A 175 4.13 4.06 -14.47
C ILE A 175 4.89 2.73 -14.24
N ASP A 176 5.60 2.25 -15.25
CA ASP A 176 6.34 1.00 -15.21
C ASP A 176 7.41 0.96 -14.11
N GLY A 177 8.15 2.06 -13.96
CA GLY A 177 9.18 2.19 -12.92
C GLY A 177 8.65 2.01 -11.50
N PHE A 178 7.46 2.56 -11.21
CA PHE A 178 6.85 2.52 -9.87
C PHE A 178 5.95 1.31 -9.63
N PHE A 179 5.24 0.85 -10.66
CA PHE A 179 4.16 -0.12 -10.54
C PHE A 179 4.39 -1.35 -11.40
N ASP A 180 4.28 -1.31 -12.74
CA ASP A 180 4.15 -2.51 -13.56
C ASP A 180 5.33 -3.49 -13.44
N SER A 181 6.52 -3.09 -13.90
CA SER A 181 7.72 -3.91 -13.80
C SER A 181 8.16 -4.11 -12.35
N ALA A 182 7.95 -3.12 -11.48
CA ALA A 182 8.25 -3.25 -10.05
C ALA A 182 7.42 -4.35 -9.36
N THR A 183 6.12 -4.40 -9.67
CA THR A 183 5.16 -5.41 -9.20
C THR A 183 5.50 -6.78 -9.76
N THR A 184 5.87 -6.86 -11.04
CA THR A 184 6.33 -8.11 -11.66
C THR A 184 7.56 -8.67 -10.94
N ARG A 185 8.61 -7.84 -10.75
CA ARG A 185 9.84 -8.25 -10.07
C ARG A 185 9.58 -8.68 -8.62
N PHE A 186 8.70 -7.98 -7.92
CA PHE A 186 8.34 -8.33 -6.55
C PHE A 186 7.55 -9.64 -6.49
N ALA A 187 6.61 -9.87 -7.40
CA ALA A 187 5.89 -11.14 -7.53
C ALA A 187 6.83 -12.31 -7.82
N ASP A 188 7.83 -12.11 -8.69
CA ASP A 188 8.86 -13.11 -8.97
C ASP A 188 9.65 -13.47 -7.71
N LYS A 189 10.08 -12.47 -6.93
CA LYS A 189 10.80 -12.69 -5.67
C LYS A 189 9.96 -13.47 -4.66
N LEU A 190 8.69 -13.12 -4.49
CA LEU A 190 7.76 -13.83 -3.61
C LEU A 190 7.59 -15.29 -4.05
N ALA A 191 7.38 -15.53 -5.34
CA ALA A 191 7.21 -16.88 -5.89
C ALA A 191 8.50 -17.71 -5.76
N VAL A 192 9.68 -17.12 -5.99
CA VAL A 192 10.98 -17.78 -5.77
C VAL A 192 11.19 -18.13 -4.29
N ALA A 193 10.72 -17.27 -3.38
CA ALA A 193 10.74 -17.52 -1.94
C ALA A 193 9.70 -18.56 -1.47
N GLY A 194 8.85 -19.07 -2.38
CA GLY A 194 7.88 -20.14 -2.12
C GLY A 194 6.44 -19.67 -1.89
N ALA A 195 6.19 -18.36 -1.83
CA ALA A 195 4.84 -17.83 -1.61
C ALA A 195 3.92 -18.18 -2.78
N ARG A 196 2.63 -18.40 -2.49
CA ARG A 196 1.60 -18.55 -3.53
C ARG A 196 1.10 -17.19 -3.96
N VAL A 197 1.47 -16.78 -5.17
CA VAL A 197 1.23 -15.41 -5.65
C VAL A 197 0.16 -15.40 -6.75
N PHE A 198 -0.74 -14.42 -6.69
CA PHE A 198 -1.75 -14.12 -7.71
C PHE A 198 -1.63 -12.66 -8.11
N ARG A 199 -1.61 -12.39 -9.41
CA ARG A 199 -1.47 -11.04 -9.94
C ARG A 199 -2.74 -10.55 -10.61
N PHE A 200 -3.03 -9.27 -10.47
CA PHE A 200 -4.13 -8.62 -11.19
C PHE A 200 -3.77 -7.24 -11.75
N ARG A 201 -4.61 -6.78 -12.67
CA ARG A 201 -4.64 -5.40 -13.16
C ARG A 201 -6.08 -4.92 -13.20
N VAL A 202 -6.33 -3.70 -12.73
CA VAL A 202 -7.62 -3.02 -12.83
C VAL A 202 -7.59 -2.07 -14.03
N GLY A 203 -8.62 -2.16 -14.86
CA GLY A 203 -8.78 -1.43 -16.10
C GLY A 203 -9.70 -0.22 -15.96
N GLU A 204 -10.09 0.33 -17.11
CA GLU A 204 -10.97 1.51 -17.17
C GLU A 204 -12.42 1.13 -16.85
N LEU A 205 -12.91 1.59 -15.69
CA LEU A 205 -14.29 1.35 -15.23
C LEU A 205 -15.33 2.24 -15.90
N ASP A 206 -14.93 3.48 -16.23
CA ASP A 206 -15.80 4.53 -16.72
C ASP A 206 -15.06 5.32 -17.81
N PRO A 207 -15.28 5.00 -19.10
CA PRO A 207 -14.64 5.71 -20.21
C PRO A 207 -14.93 7.22 -20.23
N GLY A 208 -16.01 7.66 -19.56
CA GLY A 208 -16.33 9.08 -19.42
C GLY A 208 -15.58 9.79 -18.29
N ALA A 209 -14.89 9.04 -17.41
CA ALA A 209 -14.20 9.60 -16.27
C ALA A 209 -12.85 10.25 -16.68
N PRO A 210 -12.53 11.43 -16.13
CA PRO A 210 -11.35 12.18 -16.53
C PRO A 210 -10.03 11.49 -16.17
N LEU A 211 -10.05 10.58 -15.19
CA LEU A 211 -8.85 9.99 -14.60
C LEU A 211 -8.55 8.55 -15.05
N GLY A 212 -9.45 7.91 -15.80
CA GLY A 212 -9.26 6.53 -16.27
C GLY A 212 -9.21 5.53 -15.11
N ALA A 213 -8.40 4.49 -15.26
CA ALA A 213 -8.14 3.55 -14.18
C ALA A 213 -7.08 4.13 -13.22
N CYS A 214 -7.38 5.24 -12.57
CA CYS A 214 -6.41 5.92 -11.74
C CYS A 214 -6.11 5.17 -10.44
N HIS A 215 -5.09 5.61 -9.71
CA HIS A 215 -4.81 5.11 -8.36
C HIS A 215 -6.08 5.07 -7.49
N CYS A 216 -6.27 3.98 -6.76
CA CYS A 216 -7.43 3.71 -5.89
C CYS A 216 -8.77 3.40 -6.60
N ILE A 217 -8.81 3.30 -7.94
CA ILE A 217 -10.05 3.01 -8.69
C ILE A 217 -10.64 1.62 -8.37
N ASP A 218 -9.85 0.75 -7.77
CA ASP A 218 -10.21 -0.58 -7.27
C ASP A 218 -11.05 -0.53 -5.98
N LEU A 219 -10.97 0.55 -5.19
CA LEU A 219 -11.70 0.66 -3.93
C LEU A 219 -13.24 0.72 -4.10
N PRO A 220 -13.80 1.48 -5.07
CA PRO A 220 -15.23 1.43 -5.39
C PRO A 220 -15.76 0.05 -5.79
N LEU A 221 -14.91 -0.82 -6.33
CA LEU A 221 -15.29 -2.19 -6.68
C LEU A 221 -15.44 -3.07 -5.42
N LEU A 222 -14.70 -2.76 -4.35
CA LEU A 222 -14.61 -3.58 -3.15
C LEU A 222 -15.49 -3.10 -1.99
N PHE A 223 -15.59 -1.79 -1.80
CA PHE A 223 -16.13 -1.19 -0.58
C PHE A 223 -17.20 -0.15 -0.88
N GLY A 224 -18.07 0.10 0.11
CA GLY A 224 -19.09 1.15 0.03
C GLY A 224 -20.22 0.85 -0.95
N ASP A 225 -21.02 1.88 -1.21
CA ASP A 225 -22.15 1.88 -2.12
C ASP A 225 -22.08 3.09 -3.06
N GLU A 226 -23.09 3.26 -3.92
CA GLU A 226 -23.15 4.43 -4.81
C GLU A 226 -23.07 5.75 -4.05
N ALA A 227 -23.70 5.85 -2.88
CA ALA A 227 -23.71 7.08 -2.08
C ALA A 227 -22.31 7.43 -1.56
N ALA A 228 -21.52 6.43 -1.17
CA ALA A 228 -20.13 6.61 -0.75
C ALA A 228 -19.24 7.16 -1.88
N TRP A 229 -19.48 6.76 -3.13
CA TRP A 229 -18.59 7.05 -4.25
C TRP A 229 -19.10 8.11 -5.23
N ARG A 230 -20.35 8.58 -5.10
CA ARG A 230 -20.97 9.54 -6.04
C ARG A 230 -20.20 10.85 -6.24
N ASN A 231 -19.41 11.26 -5.25
CA ASN A 231 -18.60 12.49 -5.28
C ASN A 231 -17.12 12.20 -5.51
N ALA A 232 -16.74 10.95 -5.76
CA ALA A 232 -15.36 10.58 -6.00
C ALA A 232 -14.90 11.17 -7.35
N PRO A 233 -13.80 11.93 -7.41
CA PRO A 233 -13.36 12.62 -8.63
C PRO A 233 -12.92 11.66 -9.75
N MET A 234 -12.73 10.38 -9.42
CA MET A 234 -12.32 9.33 -10.34
C MET A 234 -13.49 8.66 -11.07
N LEU A 235 -14.74 8.94 -10.69
CA LEU A 235 -15.94 8.36 -11.30
C LEU A 235 -16.91 9.46 -11.73
N SER A 236 -17.61 9.25 -12.85
CA SER A 236 -18.84 10.00 -13.10
C SER A 236 -19.96 9.49 -12.18
N PRO A 237 -21.06 10.25 -11.97
CA PRO A 237 -22.18 9.74 -11.18
C PRO A 237 -22.75 8.40 -11.72
N PRO A 238 -22.92 8.19 -13.05
CA PRO A 238 -23.22 6.86 -13.60
C PRO A 238 -22.14 5.81 -13.32
N GLY A 239 -20.86 6.21 -13.35
CA GLY A 239 -19.71 5.36 -13.04
C GLY A 239 -19.74 4.82 -11.61
N ALA A 240 -20.20 5.61 -10.63
CA ALA A 240 -20.35 5.16 -9.24
C ALA A 240 -21.36 4.01 -9.10
N ALA A 241 -22.50 4.09 -9.78
CA ALA A 241 -23.48 3.01 -9.79
C ALA A 241 -22.95 1.75 -10.51
N ALA A 242 -22.27 1.94 -11.64
CA ALA A 242 -21.69 0.85 -12.41
C ALA A 242 -20.58 0.11 -11.65
N ALA A 243 -19.73 0.83 -10.90
CA ALA A 243 -18.63 0.25 -10.13
C ALA A 243 -19.12 -0.81 -9.12
N ILE A 244 -20.25 -0.57 -8.45
CA ILE A 244 -20.81 -1.53 -7.50
C ILE A 244 -21.19 -2.85 -8.20
N GLN A 245 -21.80 -2.77 -9.38
CA GLN A 245 -22.18 -3.94 -10.16
C GLN A 245 -20.95 -4.68 -10.69
N LEU A 246 -20.01 -3.95 -11.31
CA LEU A 246 -18.74 -4.49 -11.82
C LEU A 246 -17.91 -5.15 -10.73
N GLY A 247 -17.93 -4.60 -9.52
CA GLY A 247 -17.22 -5.10 -8.36
C GLY A 247 -17.76 -6.41 -7.79
N THR A 248 -18.91 -6.91 -8.23
CA THR A 248 -19.52 -8.14 -7.67
C THR A 248 -18.59 -9.34 -7.78
N SER A 249 -18.01 -9.59 -8.96
CA SER A 249 -17.08 -10.71 -9.14
C SER A 249 -15.75 -10.49 -8.41
N MET A 250 -15.31 -9.23 -8.29
CA MET A 250 -14.10 -8.87 -7.57
C MET A 250 -14.27 -9.13 -6.06
N ARG A 251 -15.40 -8.72 -5.47
CA ARG A 251 -15.70 -9.01 -4.05
C ARG A 251 -15.76 -10.50 -3.76
N ALA A 252 -16.29 -11.30 -4.68
CA ALA A 252 -16.31 -12.76 -4.57
C ALA A 252 -14.89 -13.35 -4.51
N ASP A 253 -14.01 -12.93 -5.42
CA ASP A 253 -12.60 -13.35 -5.43
C ASP A 253 -11.83 -12.90 -4.19
N TRP A 254 -12.02 -11.66 -3.75
CA TRP A 254 -11.37 -11.14 -2.55
C TRP A 254 -11.83 -11.89 -1.29
N ALA A 255 -13.13 -12.17 -1.20
CA ALA A 255 -13.68 -12.96 -0.09
C ALA A 255 -13.20 -14.41 -0.11
N ALA A 256 -13.10 -15.03 -1.30
CA ALA A 256 -12.57 -16.38 -1.47
C ALA A 256 -11.09 -16.44 -1.08
N PHE A 257 -10.28 -15.50 -1.56
CA PHE A 257 -8.87 -15.41 -1.20
C PHE A 257 -8.67 -15.16 0.29
N ALA A 258 -9.41 -14.23 0.90
CA ALA A 258 -9.32 -13.97 2.33
C ALA A 258 -9.69 -15.21 3.18
N ARG A 259 -10.51 -16.12 2.66
CA ARG A 259 -10.93 -17.36 3.32
C ARG A 259 -9.97 -18.53 3.10
N SER A 260 -9.52 -18.75 1.86
CA SER A 260 -8.80 -19.98 1.45
C SER A 260 -7.38 -19.75 0.92
N GLY A 261 -7.01 -18.50 0.64
CA GLY A 261 -5.79 -18.14 -0.07
C GLY A 261 -5.86 -18.35 -1.58
N VAL A 262 -7.03 -18.65 -2.13
CA VAL A 262 -7.27 -18.83 -3.57
C VAL A 262 -8.50 -18.01 -3.99
N PRO A 263 -8.39 -17.16 -5.02
CA PRO A 263 -9.54 -16.49 -5.63
C PRO A 263 -10.57 -17.49 -6.19
N GLU A 264 -11.81 -17.04 -6.40
CA GLU A 264 -12.92 -17.93 -6.77
C GLU A 264 -12.95 -18.28 -8.26
N SER A 265 -12.65 -17.30 -9.11
CA SER A 265 -12.86 -17.39 -10.55
C SER A 265 -11.68 -17.98 -11.33
N GLU A 266 -11.98 -18.58 -12.48
CA GLU A 266 -10.99 -19.23 -13.35
C GLU A 266 -10.01 -18.27 -14.04
N ARG A 267 -10.25 -16.95 -13.96
CA ARG A 267 -9.34 -15.93 -14.53
C ARG A 267 -8.02 -15.83 -13.77
N TRP A 268 -7.94 -16.40 -12.58
CA TRP A 268 -6.75 -16.36 -11.74
C TRP A 268 -5.85 -17.55 -12.01
N SER A 269 -4.55 -17.28 -12.13
CA SER A 269 -3.52 -18.31 -12.17
C SER A 269 -2.44 -17.99 -11.14
N VAL A 270 -1.84 -19.03 -10.56
CA VAL A 270 -0.68 -18.86 -9.69
C VAL A 270 0.46 -18.32 -10.55
N HIS A 271 1.00 -17.17 -10.14
CA HIS A 271 2.11 -16.50 -10.79
C HIS A 271 3.37 -17.38 -10.74
N ARG A 272 4.09 -17.43 -11.85
CA ARG A 272 5.39 -18.10 -11.96
C ARG A 272 6.47 -17.06 -12.29
N PRO A 273 7.70 -17.22 -11.79
CA PRO A 273 8.79 -16.30 -12.09
C PRO A 273 8.93 -16.04 -13.60
N GLY A 274 8.96 -14.77 -14.01
CA GLY A 274 9.04 -14.34 -15.41
C GLY A 274 7.71 -14.37 -16.18
N GLN A 275 6.59 -14.72 -15.54
CA GLN A 275 5.26 -14.69 -16.16
C GLN A 275 4.76 -13.24 -16.33
N ALA A 276 4.35 -12.91 -17.55
CA ALA A 276 3.71 -11.63 -17.86
C ALA A 276 2.19 -11.63 -17.61
N ALA A 277 1.55 -12.81 -17.57
CA ALA A 277 0.10 -12.93 -17.44
C ALA A 277 -0.40 -12.63 -16.02
N PHE A 278 -1.51 -11.91 -15.93
CA PHE A 278 -2.23 -11.55 -14.71
C PHE A 278 -3.74 -11.55 -14.98
N ALA A 279 -4.55 -11.64 -13.91
CA ALA A 279 -6.00 -11.52 -14.01
C ALA A 279 -6.36 -10.09 -14.42
N GLN A 280 -7.09 -9.96 -15.52
CA GLN A 280 -7.68 -8.67 -15.91
C GLN A 280 -8.98 -8.47 -15.13
N LEU A 281 -9.06 -7.36 -14.42
CA LEU A 281 -10.27 -6.88 -13.77
C LEU A 281 -10.86 -5.75 -14.61
N PRO A 282 -12.16 -5.45 -14.45
CA PRO A 282 -12.77 -4.28 -15.07
C PRO A 282 -11.91 -3.03 -14.90
#